data_AF-A0A437MCL6-F1
#
_entry.id   AF-A0A437MCL6-F1
#
_cell.length_a   1.000
_cell.length_b   1.000
_cell.length_c   1.000
_cell.angle_alpha   90.00
_cell.angle_beta   90.00
_cell.angle_gamma   90.00
#
_symmetry.space_group_name_H-M   'P 1'
#
loop_
_entity.id
_entity.type
_entity.pdbx_description
1 polymer ?
#
loop_
_entity_poly.entity_id
_entity_poly.type
_entity_poly.pdbx_seq_one_letter_code
_entity_poly.pdbx_strand_id
1 'polypeptide(L)'
;MAGSFLGRLKSLLGRGAPATPPAPAPFRPPVPAWRPGFEQPLDRVVDRISYYANGARDFCVFRHGTCVLLPPGLDDAAAREHALGVLHAILHQHPDMSPNPMDDGNIMVGYNHPAVNVVLKDVAEAHWDEIEARHMDGLATHEVLFTPLGRNVFDDFGKQALLGRAWMFMDAQAPQVVRISRSPRAPA
;
A
#
# COMPACT_ATOMS: atom_id res chain seq x y z
N MET A 1 -82.79 20.35 -1.19
CA MET A 1 -82.53 21.60 -1.94
C MET A 1 -81.15 22.08 -1.53
N ALA A 2 -80.19 22.09 -2.45
CA ALA A 2 -79.63 23.32 -3.07
C ALA A 2 -78.92 24.21 -2.03
N GLY A 3 -77.67 24.62 -2.18
CA GLY A 3 -76.76 24.62 -3.31
C GLY A 3 -75.54 25.46 -2.93
N SER A 4 -74.46 25.23 -3.64
CA SER A 4 -73.10 25.75 -3.49
C SER A 4 -72.96 27.28 -3.35
N PHE A 5 -71.93 27.73 -2.62
CA PHE A 5 -71.29 29.03 -2.85
C PHE A 5 -69.76 28.88 -2.83
N LEU A 6 -69.11 29.36 -3.90
CA LEU A 6 -67.67 29.33 -4.13
C LEU A 6 -66.88 30.12 -3.07
N GLY A 7 -65.83 29.51 -2.53
CA GLY A 7 -64.74 30.19 -1.83
C GLY A 7 -63.41 29.96 -2.55
N ARG A 8 -62.87 31.03 -3.16
CA ARG A 8 -61.49 31.08 -3.67
C ARG A 8 -60.52 31.06 -2.49
N LEU A 9 -59.58 30.10 -2.45
CA LEU A 9 -58.45 30.12 -1.54
C LEU A 9 -57.14 30.23 -2.32
N LYS A 10 -56.44 31.36 -2.11
CA LYS A 10 -55.07 31.59 -2.56
C LYS A 10 -54.15 30.67 -1.78
N SER A 11 -53.50 29.72 -2.46
CA SER A 11 -52.40 28.95 -1.92
C SER A 11 -51.10 29.77 -1.99
N LEU A 12 -50.68 30.31 -0.86
CA LEU A 12 -49.29 30.68 -0.58
C LEU A 12 -48.61 29.44 0.03
N LEU A 13 -48.04 28.57 -0.81
CA LEU A 13 -47.13 27.53 -0.37
C LEU A 13 -45.72 27.91 -0.81
N GLY A 14 -44.93 28.32 0.18
CA GLY A 14 -43.52 28.63 0.03
C GLY A 14 -42.78 27.41 -0.54
N ARG A 15 -42.02 27.66 -1.61
CA ARG A 15 -40.99 26.74 -2.10
C ARG A 15 -39.91 26.64 -1.02
N GLY A 16 -39.91 25.54 -0.26
CA GLY A 16 -38.73 25.10 0.46
C GLY A 16 -37.60 24.88 -0.54
N ALA A 17 -36.45 25.49 -0.31
CA ALA A 17 -35.26 25.24 -1.12
C ALA A 17 -34.91 23.74 -1.06
N PRO A 18 -34.50 23.12 -2.18
CA PRO A 18 -34.10 21.72 -2.17
C PRO A 18 -32.91 21.54 -1.22
N ALA A 19 -33.02 20.58 -0.31
CA ALA A 19 -31.94 20.21 0.60
C ALA A 19 -30.69 19.87 -0.22
N THR A 20 -29.57 20.48 0.12
CA THR A 20 -28.27 20.15 -0.48
C THR A 20 -27.98 18.68 -0.21
N PRO A 21 -27.66 17.87 -1.24
CA PRO A 21 -27.31 16.47 -1.02
C PRO A 21 -26.08 16.38 -0.10
N PRO A 22 -26.04 15.39 0.81
CA PRO A 22 -24.89 15.21 1.69
C PRO A 22 -23.63 15.00 0.84
N ALA A 23 -22.51 15.57 1.31
CA ALA A 23 -21.21 15.36 0.67
C ALA A 23 -20.92 13.85 0.53
N PRO A 24 -20.34 13.40 -0.60
CA PRO A 24 -19.98 12.01 -0.77
C PRO A 24 -19.04 11.57 0.36
N ALA A 25 -19.22 10.34 0.84
CA ALA A 25 -18.35 9.76 1.85
C ALA A 25 -16.89 9.78 1.33
N PRO A 26 -15.90 10.05 2.20
CA PRO A 26 -14.50 10.02 1.80
C PRO A 26 -14.14 8.63 1.25
N PHE A 27 -13.41 8.60 0.14
CA PHE A 27 -12.90 7.36 -0.44
C PHE A 27 -12.07 6.61 0.60
N ARG A 28 -12.38 5.34 0.81
CA ARG A 28 -11.58 4.43 1.62
C ARG A 28 -10.96 3.41 0.66
N PRO A 29 -9.64 3.43 0.45
CA PRO A 29 -9.02 2.45 -0.42
C PRO A 29 -9.28 1.04 0.12
N PRO A 30 -9.63 0.08 -0.75
CA PRO A 30 -9.80 -1.29 -0.33
C PRO A 30 -8.41 -1.82 0.10
N VAL A 31 -8.36 -2.40 1.29
CA VAL A 31 -7.12 -2.89 1.92
C VAL A 31 -7.23 -4.39 2.15
N PRO A 32 -6.16 -5.16 1.94
CA PRO A 32 -6.15 -6.59 2.22
C PRO A 32 -6.32 -6.87 3.72
N ALA A 33 -6.83 -8.06 4.03
CA ALA A 33 -7.04 -8.50 5.41
C ALA A 33 -5.77 -9.12 6.02
N TRP A 34 -4.85 -9.61 5.18
CA TRP A 34 -3.66 -10.29 5.66
C TRP A 34 -2.75 -9.35 6.44
N ARG A 35 -2.50 -9.74 7.70
CA ARG A 35 -1.44 -9.22 8.55
C ARG A 35 -0.58 -10.42 8.96
N PRO A 36 0.62 -10.60 8.38
CA PRO A 36 1.51 -11.70 8.72
C PRO A 36 1.78 -11.77 10.22
N GLY A 37 1.81 -12.97 10.80
CA GLY A 37 2.11 -13.20 12.22
C GLY A 37 3.60 -13.03 12.59
N PHE A 38 4.43 -12.69 11.61
CA PHE A 38 5.88 -12.56 11.71
C PHE A 38 6.37 -11.29 11.00
N GLU A 39 7.56 -10.83 11.38
CA GLU A 39 8.19 -9.63 10.84
C GLU A 39 9.55 -9.97 10.23
N GLN A 40 10.04 -9.09 9.36
CA GLN A 40 11.37 -9.25 8.79
C GLN A 40 12.45 -8.63 9.68
N PRO A 41 13.63 -9.26 9.77
CA PRO A 41 14.78 -8.65 10.43
C PRO A 41 15.26 -7.43 9.63
N LEU A 42 14.94 -6.23 10.13
CA LEU A 42 15.15 -4.97 9.39
C LEU A 42 16.62 -4.72 9.02
N ASP A 43 17.58 -5.12 9.84
CA ASP A 43 19.00 -4.99 9.50
C ASP A 43 19.39 -5.78 8.25
N ARG A 44 18.79 -6.97 8.06
CA ARG A 44 18.99 -7.77 6.86
C ARG A 44 18.28 -7.16 5.66
N VAL A 45 17.09 -6.60 5.85
CA VAL A 45 16.38 -5.85 4.80
C VAL A 45 17.23 -4.67 4.32
N VAL A 46 17.79 -3.89 5.24
CA VAL A 46 18.67 -2.74 4.92
C VAL A 46 19.92 -3.17 4.17
N ASP A 47 20.57 -4.24 4.61
CA ASP A 47 21.73 -4.80 3.94
C ASP A 47 21.40 -5.21 2.49
N ARG A 48 20.30 -5.95 2.29
CA ARG A 48 19.86 -6.38 0.96
C ARG A 48 19.49 -5.22 0.04
N ILE A 49 18.72 -4.24 0.53
CA ILE A 49 18.39 -3.04 -0.26
C ILE A 49 19.66 -2.27 -0.65
N SER A 50 20.61 -2.11 0.28
CA SER A 50 21.87 -1.42 -0.01
C SER A 50 22.68 -2.15 -1.07
N TYR A 51 22.72 -3.49 -1.02
CA TYR A 51 23.35 -4.33 -2.03
C TYR A 51 22.66 -4.18 -3.41
N TYR A 52 21.33 -4.32 -3.48
CA TYR A 52 20.58 -4.22 -4.75
C TYR A 52 20.60 -2.82 -5.35
N ALA A 53 20.67 -1.78 -4.52
CA ALA A 53 20.82 -0.39 -4.96
C ALA A 53 22.29 0.00 -5.24
N ASN A 54 23.24 -0.96 -5.16
CA ASN A 54 24.67 -0.74 -5.34
C ASN A 54 25.21 0.42 -4.47
N GLY A 55 24.66 0.57 -3.27
CA GLY A 55 24.99 1.63 -2.31
C GLY A 55 24.85 3.05 -2.86
N ALA A 56 24.00 3.29 -3.87
CA ALA A 56 23.93 4.56 -4.59
C ALA A 56 22.72 5.44 -4.20
N ARG A 57 21.83 4.94 -3.33
CA ARG A 57 20.56 5.61 -2.98
C ARG A 57 20.39 5.65 -1.47
N ASP A 58 19.95 6.80 -0.97
CA ASP A 58 19.37 6.91 0.36
C ASP A 58 17.98 6.28 0.34
N PHE A 59 17.55 5.75 1.49
CA PHE A 59 16.20 5.23 1.64
C PHE A 59 15.68 5.30 3.07
N CYS A 60 14.38 5.50 3.22
CA CYS A 60 13.69 5.33 4.50
C CYS A 60 13.26 3.87 4.66
N VAL A 61 13.27 3.36 5.89
CA VAL A 61 12.79 2.02 6.27
C VAL A 61 11.63 2.19 7.23
N PHE A 62 10.52 1.52 6.92
CA PHE A 62 9.34 1.46 7.75
C PHE A 62 9.35 0.23 8.66
N ARG A 63 8.47 0.24 9.67
CA ARG A 63 8.42 -0.76 10.73
C ARG A 63 8.33 -2.20 10.21
N HIS A 64 7.52 -2.46 9.19
CA HIS A 64 7.32 -3.79 8.64
C HIS A 64 8.24 -4.11 7.45
N GLY A 65 9.25 -3.26 7.21
CA GLY A 65 10.32 -3.51 6.24
C GLY A 65 10.04 -2.99 4.85
N THR A 66 8.98 -2.20 4.63
CA THR A 66 8.88 -1.42 3.40
C THR A 66 9.96 -0.34 3.38
N CYS A 67 10.64 -0.19 2.25
CA CYS A 67 11.67 0.81 2.05
C CYS A 67 11.23 1.78 0.97
N VAL A 68 11.45 3.08 1.17
CA VAL A 68 11.22 4.11 0.14
C VAL A 68 12.56 4.68 -0.29
N LEU A 69 12.90 4.51 -1.56
CA LEU A 69 14.09 5.09 -2.19
C LEU A 69 13.92 6.60 -2.31
N LEU A 70 14.93 7.34 -1.88
CA LEU A 70 14.87 8.80 -1.78
C LEU A 70 15.54 9.48 -2.96
N PRO A 71 15.03 10.65 -3.38
CA PRO A 71 15.78 11.62 -4.16
C PRO A 71 17.10 12.01 -3.45
N PRO A 72 18.16 12.32 -4.21
CA PRO A 72 19.43 12.75 -3.63
C PRO A 72 19.27 14.09 -2.87
N GLY A 73 20.05 14.26 -1.80
CA GLY A 73 20.21 15.55 -1.12
C GLY A 73 19.10 15.92 -0.12
N LEU A 74 18.15 15.03 0.16
CA LEU A 74 17.14 15.28 1.20
C LEU A 74 17.77 15.16 2.60
N ASP A 75 17.52 16.14 3.46
CA ASP A 75 17.79 16.01 4.89
C ASP A 75 16.85 14.99 5.56
N ASP A 76 17.02 14.74 6.86
CA ASP A 76 16.24 13.72 7.57
C ASP A 76 14.75 14.06 7.66
N ALA A 77 14.39 15.34 7.75
CA ALA A 77 12.99 15.77 7.86
C ALA A 77 12.29 15.62 6.49
N ALA A 78 12.91 16.13 5.43
CA ALA A 78 12.41 16.02 4.07
C ALA A 78 12.36 14.56 3.58
N ALA A 79 13.34 13.73 3.97
CA ALA A 79 13.33 12.30 3.69
C ALA A 79 12.10 11.60 4.28
N ARG A 80 11.78 11.89 5.54
CA ARG A 80 10.59 11.31 6.21
C ARG A 80 9.30 11.79 5.56
N GLU A 81 9.18 13.08 5.31
CA GLU A 81 8.00 13.64 4.63
C GLU A 81 7.78 13.01 3.25
N HIS A 82 8.85 12.90 2.47
CA HIS A 82 8.81 12.24 1.16
C HIS A 82 8.36 10.78 1.28
N ALA A 83 8.95 10.01 2.19
CA ALA A 83 8.63 8.60 2.37
C ALA A 83 7.16 8.38 2.79
N LEU A 84 6.64 9.22 3.68
CA LEU A 84 5.24 9.21 4.07
C LEU A 84 4.32 9.54 2.90
N GLY A 85 4.68 10.56 2.10
CA GLY A 85 3.95 10.94 0.90
C GLY A 85 3.88 9.81 -0.14
N VAL A 86 4.96 9.05 -0.31
CA VAL A 86 5.03 7.89 -1.21
C VAL A 86 4.05 6.79 -0.77
N LEU A 87 4.06 6.37 0.51
CA LEU A 87 3.13 5.33 0.98
C LEU A 87 1.67 5.80 0.91
N HIS A 88 1.42 7.08 1.22
CA HIS A 88 0.11 7.67 1.05
C HIS A 88 -0.36 7.59 -0.41
N ALA A 89 0.51 7.91 -1.39
CA ALA A 89 0.19 7.83 -2.80
C ALA A 89 -0.14 6.39 -3.25
N ILE A 90 0.70 5.42 -2.86
CA ILE A 90 0.51 3.99 -3.17
C ILE A 90 -0.87 3.51 -2.66
N LEU A 91 -1.22 3.85 -1.42
CA LEU A 91 -2.48 3.43 -0.82
C LEU A 91 -3.71 3.99 -1.53
N HIS A 92 -3.62 5.17 -2.13
CA HIS A 92 -4.76 5.87 -2.76
C HIS A 92 -4.84 5.71 -4.29
N GLN A 93 -3.79 5.22 -4.96
CA GLN A 93 -3.69 5.18 -6.44
C GLN A 93 -3.72 3.76 -7.04
N HIS A 94 -4.14 2.76 -6.27
CA HIS A 94 -4.05 1.33 -6.60
C HIS A 94 -2.60 0.82 -6.60
N PRO A 95 -2.22 -0.02 -5.62
CA PRO A 95 -0.87 -0.55 -5.56
C PRO A 95 -0.70 -1.71 -6.53
N ASP A 96 -0.30 -1.38 -7.75
CA ASP A 96 0.29 -2.37 -8.66
C ASP A 96 1.66 -2.78 -8.12
N MET A 97 1.95 -4.08 -8.20
CA MET A 97 3.23 -4.62 -7.75
C MET A 97 4.00 -5.26 -8.91
N SER A 98 5.32 -5.14 -8.85
CA SER A 98 6.27 -5.74 -9.77
C SER A 98 7.29 -6.55 -8.98
N PRO A 99 7.01 -7.85 -8.73
CA PRO A 99 7.95 -8.73 -8.06
C PRO A 99 9.07 -9.15 -9.01
N ASN A 100 10.30 -9.11 -8.52
CA ASN A 100 11.51 -9.46 -9.25
C ASN A 100 12.36 -10.45 -8.44
N PRO A 101 12.80 -11.58 -9.02
CA PRO A 101 13.72 -12.48 -8.35
C PRO A 101 15.11 -11.83 -8.24
N MET A 102 15.77 -12.03 -7.11
CA MET A 102 17.13 -11.55 -6.86
C MET A 102 18.14 -12.69 -6.98
N ASP A 103 19.42 -12.35 -7.11
CA ASP A 103 20.54 -13.29 -7.31
C ASP A 103 20.80 -14.21 -6.11
N ASP A 104 20.40 -13.81 -4.92
CA ASP A 104 20.50 -14.58 -3.67
C ASP A 104 19.21 -15.36 -3.34
N GLY A 105 18.25 -15.39 -4.27
CA GLY A 105 16.99 -16.11 -4.11
C GLY A 105 15.93 -15.35 -3.30
N ASN A 106 16.23 -14.14 -2.81
CA ASN A 106 15.21 -13.25 -2.27
C ASN A 106 14.33 -12.71 -3.40
N ILE A 107 13.22 -12.07 -3.02
CA ILE A 107 12.33 -11.39 -3.98
C ILE A 107 12.29 -9.91 -3.62
N MET A 108 12.48 -9.04 -4.61
CA MET A 108 12.21 -7.61 -4.47
C MET A 108 10.84 -7.30 -5.07
N VAL A 109 9.92 -6.84 -4.25
CA VAL A 109 8.58 -6.40 -4.66
C VAL A 109 8.59 -4.88 -4.79
N GLY A 110 8.58 -4.37 -6.02
CA GLY A 110 8.44 -2.94 -6.29
C GLY A 110 6.99 -2.52 -6.51
N TYR A 111 6.71 -1.24 -6.34
CA TYR A 111 5.39 -0.65 -6.58
C TYR A 111 5.46 0.45 -7.66
N ASN A 112 4.31 0.99 -8.06
CA ASN A 112 4.17 2.11 -8.99
C ASN A 112 4.80 3.44 -8.51
N HIS A 113 5.34 3.46 -7.29
CA HIS A 113 6.07 4.56 -6.67
C HIS A 113 7.43 4.03 -6.14
N PRO A 114 8.39 4.88 -5.72
CA PRO A 114 9.73 4.42 -5.32
C PRO A 114 9.77 3.71 -3.96
N ALA A 115 8.79 2.86 -3.68
CA ALA A 115 8.76 1.95 -2.56
C ALA A 115 9.05 0.52 -3.00
N VAL A 116 9.68 -0.25 -2.12
CA VAL A 116 10.01 -1.65 -2.33
C VAL A 116 9.89 -2.42 -1.03
N ASN A 117 9.64 -3.73 -1.13
CA ASN A 117 9.90 -4.69 -0.07
C ASN A 117 10.92 -5.70 -0.58
N VAL A 118 11.82 -6.17 0.29
CA VAL A 118 12.60 -7.38 0.03
C VAL A 118 11.97 -8.48 0.87
N VAL A 119 11.57 -9.58 0.26
CA VAL A 119 11.13 -10.78 0.95
C VAL A 119 12.34 -11.69 1.05
N LEU A 120 12.84 -11.86 2.28
CA LEU A 120 13.98 -12.73 2.54
C LEU A 120 13.59 -14.20 2.38
N LYS A 121 14.33 -14.93 1.56
CA LYS A 121 14.03 -16.32 1.19
C LYS A 121 13.88 -17.22 2.41
N ASP A 122 14.85 -17.18 3.32
CA ASP A 122 14.86 -18.02 4.52
C ASP A 122 13.73 -17.67 5.49
N VAL A 123 13.33 -16.39 5.56
CA VAL A 123 12.17 -15.96 6.35
C VAL A 123 10.89 -16.50 5.72
N ALA A 124 10.74 -16.42 4.39
CA ALA A 124 9.59 -16.97 3.70
C ALA A 124 9.49 -18.50 3.88
N GLU A 125 10.61 -19.22 3.73
CA GLU A 125 10.69 -20.67 3.94
C GLU A 125 10.33 -21.07 5.37
N ALA A 126 10.82 -20.34 6.38
CA ALA A 126 10.53 -20.61 7.79
C ALA A 126 9.05 -20.41 8.17
N HIS A 127 8.31 -19.61 7.39
CA HIS A 127 6.91 -19.27 7.65
C HIS A 127 5.97 -19.72 6.52
N TRP A 128 6.40 -20.69 5.71
CA TRP A 128 5.69 -21.10 4.51
C TRP A 128 4.24 -21.52 4.76
N ASP A 129 3.99 -22.23 5.86
CA ASP A 129 2.63 -22.69 6.21
C ASP A 129 1.64 -21.52 6.35
N GLU A 130 2.06 -20.39 6.93
CA GLU A 130 1.20 -19.20 7.03
C GLU A 130 0.99 -18.57 5.64
N ILE A 131 2.06 -18.45 4.86
CA ILE A 131 2.02 -17.86 3.51
C ILE A 131 1.04 -18.67 2.64
N GLU A 132 1.17 -19.99 2.63
CA GLU A 132 0.30 -20.88 1.87
C GLU A 132 -1.16 -20.73 2.30
N ALA A 133 -1.42 -20.71 3.61
CA ALA A 133 -2.79 -20.63 4.14
C ALA A 133 -3.44 -19.26 3.92
N ARG A 134 -2.66 -18.17 3.86
CA ARG A 134 -3.19 -16.80 3.95
C ARG A 134 -2.90 -15.89 2.76
N HIS A 135 -2.13 -16.32 1.76
CA HIS A 135 -1.77 -15.45 0.63
C HIS A 135 -2.98 -14.77 -0.05
N MET A 136 -4.12 -15.46 -0.13
CA MET A 136 -5.35 -14.91 -0.70
C MET A 136 -5.95 -13.75 0.11
N ASP A 137 -5.71 -13.70 1.42
CA ASP A 137 -6.07 -12.56 2.28
C ASP A 137 -5.22 -11.32 1.93
N GLY A 138 -4.13 -11.50 1.19
CA GLY A 138 -3.26 -10.46 0.66
C GLY A 138 -3.85 -9.71 -0.54
N LEU A 139 -5.04 -10.08 -1.00
CA LEU A 139 -5.84 -9.37 -2.00
C LEU A 139 -6.88 -8.47 -1.32
N ALA A 140 -7.07 -7.28 -1.85
CA ALA A 140 -8.15 -6.41 -1.43
C ALA A 140 -9.51 -6.94 -1.94
N THR A 141 -10.61 -6.50 -1.32
CA THR A 141 -11.95 -6.97 -1.73
C THR A 141 -12.20 -6.66 -3.22
N HIS A 142 -12.61 -7.67 -3.98
CA HIS A 142 -12.84 -7.61 -5.43
C HIS A 142 -11.59 -7.36 -6.29
N GLU A 143 -10.39 -7.39 -5.70
CA GLU A 143 -9.15 -7.29 -6.44
C GLU A 143 -8.93 -8.55 -7.30
N VAL A 144 -8.50 -8.32 -8.54
CA VAL A 144 -8.15 -9.37 -9.49
C VAL A 144 -6.75 -9.09 -10.00
N LEU A 145 -5.83 -9.99 -9.67
CA LEU A 145 -4.50 -10.04 -10.25
C LEU A 145 -4.46 -11.14 -11.31
N PHE A 146 -3.91 -10.81 -12.47
CA PHE A 146 -3.66 -11.77 -13.54
C PHE A 146 -2.24 -12.30 -13.42
N THR A 147 -2.12 -13.62 -13.32
CA THR A 147 -0.84 -14.32 -13.31
C THR A 147 -0.74 -15.23 -14.55
N PRO A 148 0.45 -15.78 -14.86
CA PRO A 148 0.59 -16.81 -15.88
C PRO A 148 -0.28 -18.06 -15.64
N LEU A 149 -0.64 -18.34 -14.38
CA LEU A 149 -1.47 -19.49 -13.99
C LEU A 149 -2.98 -19.18 -14.02
N GLY A 150 -3.35 -17.91 -14.18
CA GLY A 150 -4.74 -17.47 -14.28
C GLY A 150 -5.10 -16.37 -13.28
N ARG A 151 -6.40 -16.18 -13.08
CA ARG A 151 -6.93 -15.14 -12.20
C ARG A 151 -6.77 -15.54 -10.74
N ASN A 152 -6.03 -14.76 -9.96
CA ASN A 152 -5.77 -15.01 -8.54
C ASN A 152 -5.27 -16.44 -8.23
N VAL A 153 -4.51 -17.04 -9.16
CA VAL A 153 -3.80 -18.31 -8.93
C VAL A 153 -2.31 -17.99 -8.86
N PHE A 154 -1.66 -18.32 -7.76
CA PHE A 154 -0.27 -17.93 -7.50
C PHE A 154 0.60 -19.17 -7.34
N ASP A 155 1.77 -19.14 -7.96
CA ASP A 155 2.86 -20.03 -7.63
C ASP A 155 3.58 -19.54 -6.36
N ASP A 156 4.62 -20.25 -5.95
CA ASP A 156 5.31 -19.93 -4.70
C ASP A 156 5.96 -18.54 -4.72
N PHE A 157 6.44 -18.12 -5.90
CA PHE A 157 6.95 -16.78 -6.12
C PHE A 157 5.86 -15.70 -5.95
N GLY A 158 4.69 -15.91 -6.56
CA GLY A 158 3.54 -15.02 -6.42
C GLY A 158 3.01 -14.92 -4.99
N LYS A 159 2.98 -16.03 -4.25
CA LYS A 159 2.59 -16.05 -2.83
C LYS A 159 3.54 -15.22 -1.96
N GLN A 160 4.84 -15.33 -2.19
CA GLN A 160 5.83 -14.49 -1.52
C GLN A 160 5.71 -13.01 -1.92
N ALA A 161 5.39 -12.71 -3.19
CA ALA A 161 5.12 -11.33 -3.60
C ALA A 161 3.94 -10.71 -2.84
N LEU A 162 2.87 -11.49 -2.61
CA LEU A 162 1.73 -11.07 -1.79
C LEU A 162 2.10 -10.85 -0.32
N LEU A 163 3.05 -11.62 0.23
CA LEU A 163 3.61 -11.36 1.56
C LEU A 163 4.30 -9.99 1.62
N GLY A 164 5.17 -9.68 0.64
CA GLY A 164 5.81 -8.36 0.53
C GLY A 164 4.79 -7.21 0.48
N ARG A 165 3.73 -7.40 -0.32
CA ARG A 165 2.61 -6.45 -0.41
C ARG A 165 1.85 -6.30 0.91
N ALA A 166 1.62 -7.39 1.65
CA ALA A 166 0.93 -7.32 2.94
C ALA A 166 1.67 -6.44 3.95
N TRP A 167 2.99 -6.56 4.04
CA TRP A 167 3.81 -5.66 4.87
C TRP A 167 3.73 -4.20 4.41
N MET A 168 3.75 -3.94 3.10
CA MET A 168 3.54 -2.59 2.57
C MET A 168 2.20 -1.99 3.00
N PHE A 169 1.11 -2.75 2.95
CA PHE A 169 -0.18 -2.24 3.44
C PHE A 169 -0.16 -1.96 4.94
N MET A 170 0.49 -2.80 5.74
CA MET A 170 0.64 -2.54 7.18
C MET A 170 1.38 -1.22 7.42
N ASP A 171 2.49 -1.00 6.72
CA ASP A 171 3.26 0.24 6.79
C ASP A 171 2.47 1.44 6.20
N ALA A 172 1.68 1.27 5.14
CA ALA A 172 0.89 2.36 4.57
C ALA A 172 -0.30 2.75 5.45
N GLN A 173 -0.90 1.81 6.18
CA GLN A 173 -2.01 2.04 7.09
C GLN A 173 -1.58 2.67 8.42
N ALA A 174 -0.39 2.33 8.91
CA ALA A 174 0.16 2.84 10.16
C ALA A 174 1.64 3.26 9.97
N PRO A 175 1.88 4.32 9.19
CA PRO A 175 3.23 4.63 8.73
C PRO A 175 4.15 5.10 9.86
N GLN A 176 5.24 4.36 10.02
CA GLN A 176 6.28 4.64 11.01
C GLN A 176 7.67 4.42 10.39
N VAL A 177 8.37 5.51 10.07
CA VAL A 177 9.77 5.45 9.62
C VAL A 177 10.69 5.20 10.83
N VAL A 178 11.28 4.01 10.89
CA VAL A 178 12.14 3.56 11.99
C VAL A 178 13.62 3.79 11.73
N ARG A 179 14.03 3.93 10.45
CA ARG A 179 15.43 4.18 10.07
C ARG A 179 15.50 4.97 8.76
N ILE A 180 16.53 5.80 8.65
CA ILE A 180 16.99 6.37 7.37
C ILE A 180 18.36 5.78 7.08
N SER A 181 18.50 5.11 5.95
CA SER A 181 19.77 4.60 5.45
C SER A 181 20.35 5.61 4.48
N ARG A 182 21.59 6.04 4.73
CA ARG A 182 22.31 6.99 3.89
C ARG A 182 23.35 6.24 3.06
N SER A 183 23.36 6.52 1.76
CA SER A 183 24.37 6.05 0.83
C SER A 183 25.74 6.57 1.26
N PRO A 184 26.78 5.71 1.28
CA PRO A 184 28.15 6.15 1.53
C PRO A 184 28.74 6.91 0.33
N ARG A 185 28.14 6.80 -0.86
CA ARG A 185 28.48 7.64 -2.01
C ARG A 185 27.82 9.01 -1.82
N ALA A 186 28.66 10.04 -1.68
CA ALA A 186 28.21 11.44 -1.72
C ALA A 186 27.40 11.69 -3.00
N PRO A 187 26.36 12.54 -2.95
CA PRO A 187 25.68 12.97 -4.17
C PRO A 187 26.72 13.64 -5.09
N ALA A 188 26.76 13.19 -6.34
CA ALA A 188 27.55 13.81 -7.40
C ALA A 188 26.99 15.19 -7.75
#